data_AF-A0A511Z6B2-F1
#
_entry.id   AF-A0A511Z6B2-F1
#
_cell.length_a   1.000
_cell.length_b   1.000
_cell.length_c   1.000
_cell.angle_alpha   90.00
_cell.angle_beta   90.00
_cell.angle_gamma   90.00
#
_symmetry.space_group_name_H-M   'P 1'
#
loop_
_entity.id
_entity.type
_entity.pdbx_description
1 polymer ?
#
loop_
_entity_poly.entity_id
_entity_poly.type
_entity_poly.pdbx_seq_one_letter_code
_entity_poly.pdbx_strand_id
1 'polypeptide(L)'
;MSFTYSICGKLLGDGCITKQDGRKPRFQFMHRVEDVGWTQHCYEQLKRDIPVNPPAYRKVLDTRLKKGFSESYVVQSKTHEAITALYKIWYPNGKKVLPKQWIQQHLDERSLAWWYQDDGHLKIVKGIASKIYLSTDGFTKEENEFLMQWL
;
A
#
# COMPACT_ATOMS: atom_id res chain seq x y z
N MET A 1 16.57 -9.60 1.58
CA MET A 1 15.98 -8.70 0.58
C MET A 1 14.71 -8.09 1.17
N SER A 2 14.77 -6.87 1.68
CA SER A 2 13.65 -6.20 2.39
C SER A 2 12.59 -5.66 1.41
N PHE A 3 13.03 -5.23 0.24
CA PHE A 3 12.24 -4.55 -0.76
C PHE A 3 10.94 -5.26 -1.14
N THR A 4 11.04 -6.55 -1.45
CA THR A 4 9.97 -7.30 -2.12
C THR A 4 8.75 -7.45 -1.22
N TYR A 5 8.93 -7.75 0.07
CA TYR A 5 7.79 -7.91 0.97
C TYR A 5 7.14 -6.57 1.31
N SER A 6 7.95 -5.53 1.54
CA SER A 6 7.44 -4.19 1.85
C SER A 6 6.60 -3.64 0.70
N ILE A 7 7.09 -3.77 -0.53
CA ILE A 7 6.35 -3.36 -1.71
C ILE A 7 5.11 -4.22 -1.95
N CYS A 8 5.18 -5.55 -1.76
CA CYS A 8 4.03 -6.42 -1.91
C CYS A 8 2.91 -6.01 -0.93
N GLY A 9 3.23 -5.85 0.35
CA GLY A 9 2.28 -5.39 1.36
C GLY A 9 1.70 -4.00 1.05
N LYS A 10 2.54 -3.04 0.67
CA LYS A 10 2.05 -1.70 0.27
C LYS A 10 1.16 -1.73 -0.96
N LEU A 11 1.52 -2.51 -1.99
CA LEU A 11 0.68 -2.60 -3.19
C LEU A 11 -0.58 -3.44 -2.96
N LEU A 12 -0.69 -4.20 -1.88
CA LEU A 12 -1.96 -4.77 -1.45
C LEU A 12 -2.78 -3.77 -0.63
N GLY A 13 -2.11 -2.91 0.14
CA GLY A 13 -2.69 -1.86 0.98
C GLY A 13 -2.72 -0.45 0.34
N ASP A 14 -2.29 0.54 1.14
CA ASP A 14 -2.34 1.98 0.88
C ASP A 14 -1.37 2.49 -0.21
N GLY A 15 -0.51 1.61 -0.72
CA GLY A 15 0.46 1.91 -1.75
C GLY A 15 -0.12 1.85 -3.16
N CYS A 16 0.37 2.76 -4.00
CA CYS A 16 0.08 2.77 -5.43
C CYS A 16 1.31 3.15 -6.24
N ILE A 17 1.28 2.82 -7.53
CA ILE A 17 2.25 3.34 -8.50
C ILE A 17 1.52 4.27 -9.45
N THR A 18 1.95 5.54 -9.46
CA THR A 18 1.37 6.57 -10.31
C THR A 18 2.25 6.80 -11.53
N LYS A 19 1.63 7.02 -12.69
CA LYS A 19 2.33 7.34 -13.94
C LYS A 19 1.59 8.47 -14.66
N GLN A 20 2.29 9.57 -14.90
CA GLN A 20 1.81 10.67 -15.75
C GLN A 20 2.25 10.41 -17.19
N ASP A 21 1.50 10.93 -18.16
CA ASP A 21 1.86 10.81 -19.57
C ASP A 21 3.25 11.39 -19.85
N GLY A 22 4.02 10.66 -20.66
CA GLY A 22 5.42 10.99 -20.98
C GLY A 22 6.40 10.85 -19.81
N ARG A 23 5.98 10.36 -18.64
CA ARG A 23 6.84 10.23 -17.45
C ARG A 23 7.01 8.79 -16.97
N LYS A 24 8.12 8.53 -16.29
CA LYS A 24 8.38 7.25 -15.61
C LYS A 24 7.49 7.13 -14.35
N PRO A 25 7.03 5.91 -14.02
CA PRO A 25 6.17 5.69 -12.85
C PRO A 25 6.91 5.95 -11.53
N ARG A 26 6.14 6.31 -10.49
CA ARG A 26 6.62 6.52 -9.12
C ARG A 26 5.73 5.79 -8.15
N PHE A 27 6.36 5.13 -7.18
CA PHE A 27 5.65 4.53 -6.05
C PHE A 27 5.27 5.62 -5.05
N GLN A 28 4.09 5.49 -4.46
CA GLN A 28 3.55 6.42 -3.49
C GLN A 28 2.71 5.68 -2.46
N PHE A 29 2.75 6.13 -1.20
CA PHE A 29 1.76 5.79 -0.18
C PHE A 29 1.45 7.04 0.66
N MET A 30 0.32 6.98 1.37
CA MET A 30 -0.14 8.07 2.21
C MET A 30 -0.84 7.48 3.43
N HIS A 31 -0.47 7.91 4.63
CA HIS A 31 -1.21 7.57 5.84
C HIS A 31 -1.69 8.85 6.53
N ARG A 32 -2.68 8.72 7.41
CA ARG A 32 -3.15 9.86 8.20
C ARG A 32 -2.07 10.35 9.17
N VAL A 33 -2.24 11.59 9.65
CA VAL A 33 -1.30 12.21 10.60
C VAL A 33 -1.15 11.41 11.89
N GLU A 34 -2.20 10.69 12.33
CA GLU A 34 -2.16 9.86 13.54
C GLU A 34 -1.27 8.61 13.38
N ASP A 35 -1.04 8.17 12.14
CA ASP A 35 -0.26 6.97 11.81
C ASP A 35 1.18 7.31 11.39
N VAL A 36 1.69 8.48 11.80
CA VAL A 36 3.03 8.97 11.43
C VAL A 36 4.15 7.99 11.82
N GLY A 37 3.99 7.25 12.92
CA GLY A 37 4.93 6.21 13.31
C GLY A 37 5.06 5.11 12.25
N TRP A 38 3.93 4.69 11.69
CA TRP A 38 3.91 3.72 10.59
C TRP A 38 4.48 4.32 9.30
N THR A 39 4.14 5.58 8.98
CA THR A 39 4.74 6.28 7.84
C THR A 39 6.26 6.32 7.92
N GLN A 40 6.82 6.67 9.09
CA GLN A 40 8.26 6.73 9.30
C GLN A 40 8.88 5.35 9.17
N HIS A 41 8.27 4.32 9.76
CA HIS A 41 8.74 2.94 9.61
C HIS A 41 8.81 2.52 8.13
N CYS A 42 7.73 2.74 7.37
CA CYS A 42 7.72 2.39 5.94
C CYS A 42 8.80 3.12 5.16
N TYR A 43 8.98 4.42 5.41
CA TYR A 43 10.04 5.21 4.79
C TYR A 43 11.43 4.66 5.12
N GLU A 44 11.72 4.38 6.39
CA GLU A 44 13.02 3.87 6.86
C GLU A 44 13.38 2.50 6.27
N GLN A 45 12.39 1.64 6.01
CA GLN A 45 12.61 0.35 5.36
C GLN A 45 12.79 0.54 3.84
N LEU A 46 11.87 1.24 3.17
CA LEU A 46 11.88 1.38 1.71
C LEU A 46 13.07 2.17 1.17
N LYS A 47 13.56 3.17 1.90
CA LYS A 47 14.69 4.02 1.46
C LYS A 47 16.01 3.25 1.34
N ARG A 48 16.09 2.03 1.89
CA ARG A 48 17.26 1.15 1.79
C ARG A 48 17.40 0.51 0.41
N ASP A 49 16.28 0.34 -0.28
CA ASP A 49 16.20 -0.42 -1.52
C ASP A 49 15.84 0.45 -2.75
N ILE A 50 15.11 1.54 -2.54
CA ILE A 50 14.74 2.49 -3.62
C ILE A 50 14.93 3.94 -3.17
N PRO A 51 15.16 4.89 -4.10
CA PRO A 51 15.24 6.29 -3.76
C PRO A 51 13.85 6.83 -3.41
N VAL A 52 13.63 7.15 -2.13
CA VAL A 52 12.36 7.68 -1.62
C VAL A 52 12.55 9.04 -0.98
N ASN A 53 11.65 9.99 -1.26
CA ASN A 53 11.65 11.28 -0.56
C ASN A 53 11.11 11.10 0.87
N PRO A 54 11.60 11.88 1.86
CA PRO A 54 11.06 11.86 3.21
C PRO A 54 9.54 12.12 3.25
N PRO A 55 8.84 11.66 4.30
CA PRO A 55 7.43 11.96 4.49
C PRO A 55 7.15 13.46 4.48
N ALA A 56 6.22 13.88 3.62
CA ALA A 56 5.79 15.27 3.50
C ALA A 56 4.38 15.43 4.07
N TYR A 57 4.22 16.35 5.03
CA TYR A 57 2.90 16.71 5.55
C TYR A 57 2.03 17.30 4.44
N ARG A 58 0.76 16.91 4.43
CA ARG A 58 -0.24 17.37 3.47
C ARG A 58 -1.55 17.66 4.20
N LYS A 59 -2.11 18.84 3.93
CA LYS A 59 -3.47 19.22 4.35
C LYS A 59 -4.31 19.48 3.11
N VAL A 60 -5.46 18.82 3.02
CA VAL A 60 -6.38 18.97 1.88
C VAL A 60 -7.76 19.34 2.39
N LEU A 61 -8.38 20.37 1.81
CA LEU A 61 -9.77 20.71 2.11
C LEU A 61 -10.67 19.54 1.70
N ASP A 62 -11.51 19.10 2.63
CA ASP A 62 -12.46 18.01 2.43
C ASP A 62 -13.74 18.34 3.19
N THR A 63 -14.74 18.82 2.44
CA THR A 63 -16.03 19.26 2.99
C THR A 63 -16.88 18.10 3.50
N ARG A 64 -16.51 16.85 3.21
CA ARG A 64 -17.19 15.65 3.73
C ARG A 64 -16.81 15.40 5.19
N LEU A 65 -15.68 15.93 5.65
CA LEU A 65 -15.19 15.75 7.01
C LEU A 65 -15.70 16.86 7.93
N LYS A 66 -16.04 16.52 9.17
CA LYS A 66 -16.50 17.49 10.19
C LYS A 66 -15.50 18.62 10.43
N LYS A 67 -14.19 18.35 10.31
CA LYS A 67 -13.11 19.34 10.46
C LYS A 67 -12.94 20.24 9.22
N GLY A 68 -13.55 19.90 8.08
CA GLY A 68 -13.41 20.60 6.79
C GLY A 68 -12.11 20.32 6.03
N PHE A 69 -11.24 19.45 6.56
CA PHE A 69 -9.99 19.06 5.92
C PHE A 69 -9.52 17.67 6.39
N SER A 70 -8.67 17.04 5.57
CA SER A 70 -7.88 15.86 5.93
C SER A 70 -6.40 16.23 6.08
N GLU A 71 -5.71 15.50 6.96
CA GLU A 71 -4.27 15.64 7.21
C GLU A 71 -3.60 14.29 7.04
N SER A 72 -2.48 14.27 6.32
CA SER A 72 -1.75 13.06 6.02
C SER A 72 -0.25 13.33 5.85
N TYR A 73 0.53 12.26 5.91
CA TYR A 73 1.89 12.26 5.40
C TYR A 73 1.94 11.47 4.11
N VAL A 74 2.51 12.08 3.07
CA VAL A 74 2.70 11.47 1.76
C VAL A 74 4.17 11.15 1.56
N VAL A 75 4.44 9.94 1.10
CA VAL A 75 5.76 9.49 0.71
C VAL A 75 5.73 9.10 -0.76
N GLN A 76 6.66 9.64 -1.55
CA GLN A 76 6.77 9.34 -2.97
C GLN A 76 8.22 9.02 -3.35
N SER A 77 8.40 8.01 -4.18
CA SER A 77 9.70 7.64 -4.71
C SER A 77 10.19 8.62 -5.79
N LYS A 78 11.50 8.62 -6.01
CA LYS A 78 12.07 9.00 -7.31
C LYS A 78 11.79 7.89 -8.32
N THR A 79 12.09 8.14 -9.59
CA THR A 79 11.96 7.12 -10.64
C THR A 79 13.00 6.03 -10.41
N HIS A 80 12.60 4.77 -10.54
CA HIS A 80 13.50 3.62 -10.37
C HIS A 80 13.10 2.49 -11.33
N GLU A 81 14.05 1.66 -11.74
CA GLU A 81 13.80 0.55 -12.67
C GLU A 81 12.88 -0.50 -12.05
N ALA A 82 13.09 -0.84 -10.77
CA ALA A 82 12.21 -1.76 -10.04
C ALA A 82 10.75 -1.29 -10.02
N ILE A 83 10.51 0.02 -9.80
CA ILE A 83 9.16 0.60 -9.83
C ILE A 83 8.59 0.55 -11.26
N THR A 84 9.43 0.75 -12.27
CA THR A 84 9.04 0.65 -13.68
C THR A 84 8.63 -0.78 -14.05
N ALA A 85 9.36 -1.78 -13.55
CA ALA A 85 9.00 -3.19 -13.73
C ALA A 85 7.68 -3.53 -13.02
N LEU A 86 7.54 -3.12 -11.74
CA LEU A 86 6.32 -3.34 -10.96
C LEU A 86 5.09 -2.68 -11.60
N TYR A 87 5.23 -1.49 -12.18
CA TYR A 87 4.13 -0.83 -12.89
C TYR A 87 3.58 -1.69 -14.03
N LYS A 88 4.45 -2.35 -14.82
CA LYS A 88 4.01 -3.24 -15.90
C LYS A 88 3.22 -4.44 -15.40
N ILE A 89 3.56 -4.93 -14.21
CA ILE A 89 2.95 -6.11 -13.58
C ILE A 89 1.60 -5.75 -12.94
N TRP A 90 1.56 -4.67 -12.15
CA TRP A 90 0.41 -4.28 -11.35
C TRP A 90 -0.57 -3.37 -12.09
N TYR A 91 -0.13 -2.70 -13.16
CA TYR A 91 -0.93 -1.72 -13.91
C TYR A 91 -0.87 -1.96 -15.43
N PRO A 92 -1.16 -3.17 -15.94
CA PRO A 92 -1.02 -3.51 -17.36
C PRO A 92 -1.83 -2.59 -18.28
N ASN A 93 -2.97 -2.09 -17.79
CA ASN A 93 -3.85 -1.15 -18.51
C ASN A 93 -3.97 0.20 -17.78
N GLY A 94 -2.95 0.58 -16.99
CA GLY A 94 -2.98 1.79 -16.16
C GLY A 94 -3.91 1.71 -14.94
N LYS A 95 -4.63 0.60 -14.77
CA LYS A 95 -5.46 0.29 -13.59
C LYS A 95 -4.78 -0.79 -12.75
N LYS A 96 -4.80 -0.61 -11.43
CA LYS A 96 -4.31 -1.60 -10.46
C LYS A 96 -5.07 -2.92 -10.64
N VAL A 97 -4.34 -4.02 -10.74
CA VAL A 97 -4.85 -5.40 -10.73
C VAL A 97 -4.09 -6.20 -9.70
N LEU A 98 -4.60 -7.37 -9.33
CA LEU A 98 -3.91 -8.35 -8.50
C LEU A 98 -3.10 -9.34 -9.38
N PRO A 99 -1.77 -9.17 -9.51
CA PRO A 99 -0.94 -10.06 -10.34
C PRO A 99 -0.73 -11.42 -9.66
N LYS A 100 -1.63 -12.38 -9.90
CA LYS A 100 -1.67 -13.70 -9.22
C LYS A 100 -0.31 -14.40 -9.10
N GLN A 101 0.44 -14.52 -10.20
CA GLN A 101 1.77 -15.17 -10.18
C GLN A 101 2.77 -14.42 -9.29
N TRP A 102 2.74 -13.08 -9.30
CA TRP A 102 3.60 -12.24 -8.47
C TRP A 102 3.22 -12.39 -6.99
N ILE A 103 1.93 -12.45 -6.67
CA ILE A 103 1.44 -12.69 -5.30
C ILE A 103 1.95 -14.03 -4.78
N GLN A 104 1.81 -15.10 -5.55
CA GLN A 104 2.27 -16.44 -5.13
C GLN A 104 3.77 -16.51 -4.86
N GLN A 105 4.57 -15.67 -5.51
CA GLN A 105 6.02 -15.64 -5.36
C GLN A 105 6.51 -14.72 -4.22
N HIS A 106 5.70 -13.76 -3.78
CA HIS A 106 6.18 -12.62 -2.98
C HIS A 106 5.32 -12.25 -1.78
N LEU A 107 4.09 -12.74 -1.69
CA LEU A 107 3.28 -12.59 -0.48
C LEU A 107 3.77 -13.60 0.56
N ASP A 108 4.58 -13.12 1.50
CA ASP A 108 5.03 -13.85 2.69
C ASP A 108 4.40 -13.26 3.97
N GLU A 109 4.74 -13.80 5.13
CA GLU A 109 4.24 -13.33 6.42
C GLU A 109 4.58 -11.86 6.72
N ARG A 110 5.68 -11.35 6.17
CA ARG A 110 6.09 -9.94 6.34
C ARG A 110 5.27 -9.03 5.44
N SER A 111 5.03 -9.44 4.19
CA SER A 111 4.10 -8.76 3.27
C SER A 111 2.70 -8.69 3.88
N LEU A 112 2.23 -9.78 4.48
CA LEU A 112 0.92 -9.85 5.13
C LEU A 112 0.85 -8.92 6.36
N ALA A 113 1.90 -8.84 7.17
CA ALA A 113 1.95 -7.91 8.30
C ALA A 113 1.92 -6.44 7.85
N TRP A 114 2.53 -6.11 6.72
CA TRP A 114 2.46 -4.77 6.13
C TRP A 114 1.07 -4.47 5.58
N TRP A 115 0.47 -5.42 4.87
CA TRP A 115 -0.89 -5.28 4.35
C TRP A 115 -1.89 -5.11 5.48
N TYR A 116 -1.76 -5.87 6.57
CA TYR A 116 -2.59 -5.74 7.75
C TYR A 116 -2.43 -4.37 8.45
N GLN A 117 -1.25 -3.77 8.45
CA GLN A 117 -1.07 -2.43 9.02
C GLN A 117 -1.70 -1.32 8.18
N ASP A 118 -1.92 -1.55 6.88
CA ASP A 118 -2.59 -0.59 5.99
C ASP A 118 -4.11 -0.80 6.01
N ASP A 119 -4.56 -2.01 5.67
CA ASP A 119 -5.98 -2.33 5.43
C ASP A 119 -6.55 -3.39 6.40
N GLY A 120 -5.82 -3.71 7.47
CA GLY A 120 -6.24 -4.70 8.45
C GLY A 120 -7.07 -4.14 9.60
N HIS A 121 -7.98 -4.97 10.11
CA HIS A 121 -8.80 -4.64 11.26
C HIS A 121 -9.01 -5.86 12.16
N LEU A 122 -8.80 -5.69 13.48
CA LEU A 122 -9.14 -6.70 14.48
C LEU A 122 -10.50 -6.39 15.11
N LYS A 123 -11.48 -7.27 14.89
CA LYS A 123 -12.75 -7.24 15.60
C LYS A 123 -12.58 -7.83 16.99
N ILE A 124 -12.90 -7.02 18.00
CA ILE A 124 -12.87 -7.41 19.41
C ILE A 124 -14.31 -7.44 19.94
N VAL A 125 -14.69 -8.54 20.58
CA VAL A 125 -16.02 -8.74 21.18
C VAL A 125 -15.83 -9.04 22.66
N LYS A 126 -16.39 -8.19 23.54
CA LYS A 126 -16.25 -8.31 25.00
C LYS A 126 -14.79 -8.44 25.48
N GLY A 127 -13.89 -7.67 24.85
CA GLY A 127 -12.46 -7.70 25.16
C GLY A 127 -11.67 -8.87 24.55
N ILE A 128 -12.32 -9.75 23.79
CA ILE A 128 -11.69 -10.92 23.17
C ILE A 128 -11.57 -10.72 21.66
N ALA A 129 -10.36 -10.93 21.13
CA ALA A 129 -10.10 -10.95 19.70
C ALA A 129 -10.95 -12.04 19.02
N SER A 130 -11.81 -11.65 18.08
CA SER A 130 -12.78 -12.56 17.45
C SER A 130 -12.47 -12.83 15.98
N LYS A 131 -12.08 -11.80 15.21
CA LYS A 131 -11.85 -11.95 13.76
C LYS A 131 -10.92 -10.88 13.24
N ILE A 132 -10.09 -11.25 12.27
CA ILE A 132 -9.31 -10.32 11.45
C ILE A 132 -10.05 -10.09 10.13
N TYR A 133 -10.08 -8.84 9.71
CA TYR A 133 -10.56 -8.41 8.40
C TYR A 133 -9.40 -7.75 7.66
N LEU A 134 -9.37 -7.94 6.33
CA LEU A 134 -8.57 -7.17 5.40
C LEU A 134 -9.54 -6.48 4.46
N SER A 135 -9.45 -5.15 4.36
CA SER A 135 -10.25 -4.36 3.43
C SER A 135 -9.65 -4.47 2.02
N THR A 136 -10.39 -5.11 1.12
CA THR A 136 -9.92 -5.44 -0.24
C THR A 136 -10.86 -4.92 -1.33
N ASP A 137 -11.64 -3.90 -0.99
CA ASP A 137 -12.67 -3.29 -1.85
C ASP A 137 -12.09 -2.66 -3.14
N GLY A 138 -10.77 -2.46 -3.20
CA GLY A 138 -10.06 -2.01 -4.40
C GLY A 138 -9.85 -3.10 -5.47
N PHE A 139 -10.04 -4.37 -5.11
CA PHE A 139 -9.88 -5.53 -6.01
C PHE A 139 -11.24 -6.06 -6.49
N THR A 140 -11.25 -6.75 -7.64
CA THR A 140 -12.47 -7.39 -8.14
C THR A 140 -12.88 -8.59 -7.30
N LYS A 141 -14.09 -9.09 -7.51
CA LYS A 141 -14.58 -10.29 -6.84
C LYS A 141 -13.67 -11.50 -7.12
N GLU A 142 -13.25 -11.67 -8.37
CA GLU A 142 -12.39 -12.79 -8.80
C GLU A 142 -10.98 -12.69 -8.19
N GLU A 143 -10.48 -11.47 -7.99
CA GLU A 143 -9.20 -11.22 -7.31
C GLU A 143 -9.31 -11.54 -5.82
N ASN A 144 -10.42 -11.15 -5.18
CA ASN A 144 -10.71 -11.48 -3.78
C ASN A 144 -10.92 -12.98 -3.55
N GLU A 145 -11.61 -13.67 -4.45
CA GLU A 145 -11.75 -15.13 -4.41
C GLU A 145 -10.40 -15.84 -4.49
N PHE A 146 -9.50 -15.36 -5.35
CA PHE A 146 -8.13 -15.87 -5.40
C PHE A 146 -7.39 -15.65 -4.07
N LEU A 147 -7.47 -14.46 -3.48
CA LEU A 147 -6.82 -14.16 -2.20
C LEU A 147 -7.34 -15.06 -1.07
N MET A 148 -8.65 -15.31 -1.01
CA MET A 148 -9.26 -16.20 -0.02
C MET A 148 -8.82 -17.67 -0.17
N GLN A 149 -8.49 -18.10 -1.39
CA GLN A 149 -8.00 -19.46 -1.64
C GLN A 149 -6.50 -19.60 -1.39
N TRP A 150 -5.75 -18.51 -1.56
CA TRP A 150 -4.29 -18.50 -1.42
C TRP A 150 -3.83 -18.35 0.04
N LEU A 151 -4.53 -17.54 0.84
CA LEU A 151 -4.29 -17.36 2.27
C LEU A 151 -4.78 -18.55 3.08
#